data_AF-A0A644ZS60-F1
#
_entry.id   AF-A0A644ZS60-F1
#
_cell.length_a   1.000
_cell.length_b   1.000
_cell.length_c   1.000
_cell.angle_alpha   90.00
_cell.angle_beta   90.00
_cell.angle_gamma   90.00
#
_symmetry.space_group_name_H-M   'P 1'
#
loop_
_entity.id
_entity.type
_entity.pdbx_description
1 polymer ?
#
loop_
_entity_poly.entity_id
_entity_poly.type
_entity_poly.pdbx_seq_one_letter_code
_entity_poly.pdbx_strand_id
1 'polypeptide(L)'
;MLIEHSFHTNTAATNWLSKDANLAKLAVAEADILAAHFGTQATPEGKTEIMSAAVATAAQMALYCRSKNAAPKLTGCTLEELAQMFLEEGKAEGVRGDVAFAQSLKETGFFQYGGIVLPTQNNYAGIGALNGNATGQAATFPSPRIGVRAQIQHLKAYASTAALAKECVDPRFSLVTRGSAPFVEWLGASDNPQGKGWAVPGKGYGKSVLSLLDAIIAQEVPKQPQEPPKEPEKDNVPEWQKEGFQALVDAGVIQSPEFWVTKFTEPITVGEIMGILGKMGSK
;
A
#
# COMPACT_ATOMS: atom_id res chain seq x y z
N MET A 1 -20.92 -18.68 -22.77
CA MET A 1 -19.99 -19.73 -23.24
C MET A 1 -20.63 -21.07 -22.96
N LEU A 2 -20.61 -21.96 -23.94
CA LEU A 2 -21.09 -23.34 -23.82
C LEU A 2 -19.85 -24.23 -23.75
N ILE A 3 -19.68 -24.97 -22.66
CA ILE A 3 -18.62 -25.98 -22.55
C ILE A 3 -19.27 -27.33 -22.73
N GLU A 4 -18.81 -28.06 -23.74
CA GLU A 4 -19.24 -29.42 -24.03
C GLU A 4 -18.17 -30.39 -23.53
N HIS A 5 -18.48 -31.10 -22.44
CA HIS A 5 -17.53 -31.98 -21.75
C HIS A 5 -17.22 -33.25 -22.56
N SER A 6 -18.17 -33.73 -23.37
CA SER A 6 -18.04 -34.94 -24.16
C SER A 6 -19.22 -35.14 -25.12
N PHE A 7 -18.92 -35.63 -26.32
CA PHE A 7 -19.90 -36.13 -27.27
C PHE A 7 -19.87 -37.66 -27.34
N HIS A 8 -20.91 -38.32 -26.84
CA HIS A 8 -20.95 -39.77 -26.66
C HIS A 8 -21.57 -40.46 -27.87
N THR A 9 -20.74 -40.90 -28.81
CA THR A 9 -21.20 -41.62 -30.01
C THR A 9 -20.90 -43.12 -29.97
N ASN A 10 -20.14 -43.60 -28.98
CA ASN A 10 -19.78 -45.02 -28.84
C ASN A 10 -19.44 -45.42 -27.39
N THR A 11 -19.40 -46.74 -27.17
CA THR A 11 -19.09 -47.36 -25.87
C THR A 11 -17.68 -47.02 -25.37
N ALA A 12 -16.72 -46.80 -26.27
CA ALA A 12 -15.35 -46.47 -25.88
C ALA A 12 -15.26 -45.08 -25.22
N ALA A 13 -15.96 -44.08 -25.75
CA ALA A 13 -16.05 -42.75 -25.15
C ALA A 13 -16.71 -42.79 -23.76
N THR A 14 -17.79 -43.57 -23.63
CA THR A 14 -18.48 -43.77 -22.35
C THR A 14 -17.55 -44.42 -21.32
N ASN A 15 -16.85 -45.50 -21.70
CA ASN A 15 -15.90 -46.19 -20.82
C ASN A 15 -14.68 -45.33 -20.45
N TRP A 16 -14.32 -44.36 -21.29
CA TRP A 16 -13.24 -43.43 -20.99
C TRP A 16 -13.64 -42.48 -19.85
N LEU A 17 -14.88 -41.99 -19.84
CA LEU A 17 -15.40 -41.07 -18.83
C LEU A 17 -15.83 -41.76 -17.53
N SER A 18 -16.07 -43.07 -17.55
CA SER A 18 -16.31 -43.83 -16.32
C SER A 18 -15.05 -44.07 -15.47
N LYS A 19 -13.89 -43.51 -15.87
CA LYS A 19 -12.63 -43.63 -15.12
C LYS A 19 -12.30 -42.32 -14.42
N ASP A 20 -12.22 -42.34 -13.10
CA ASP A 20 -11.92 -41.15 -12.27
C ASP A 20 -10.65 -40.41 -12.70
N ALA A 21 -9.59 -41.16 -13.06
CA ALA A 21 -8.34 -40.57 -13.54
C ALA A 21 -8.49 -39.78 -14.85
N ASN A 22 -9.48 -40.11 -15.67
CA ASN A 22 -9.78 -39.40 -16.90
C ASN A 22 -10.70 -38.20 -16.65
N LEU A 23 -11.67 -38.34 -15.74
CA LEU A 23 -12.49 -37.22 -15.26
C LEU A 23 -11.63 -36.13 -14.62
N ALA A 24 -10.61 -36.50 -13.84
CA ALA A 24 -9.66 -35.55 -13.27
C ALA A 24 -8.89 -34.75 -14.34
N LYS A 25 -8.47 -35.41 -15.44
CA LYS A 25 -7.80 -34.74 -16.57
C LYS A 25 -8.74 -33.79 -17.31
N LEU A 26 -9.99 -34.20 -17.51
CA LEU A 26 -11.01 -33.38 -18.14
C LEU A 26 -11.31 -32.13 -17.29
N ALA A 27 -11.47 -32.29 -15.97
CA ALA A 27 -11.69 -31.19 -15.05
C ALA A 27 -10.54 -30.16 -15.05
N VAL A 28 -9.28 -30.62 -15.12
CA VAL A 28 -8.12 -29.71 -15.25
C VAL A 28 -8.17 -28.94 -16.57
N ALA A 29 -8.42 -29.63 -17.68
CA ALA A 29 -8.49 -28.99 -19.00
C ALA A 29 -9.64 -27.97 -19.08
N GLU A 30 -10.80 -28.27 -18.49
CA GLU A 30 -11.93 -27.35 -18.40
C GLU A 30 -11.61 -26.14 -17.54
N ALA A 31 -10.99 -26.35 -16.37
CA ALA A 31 -10.55 -25.27 -15.50
C ALA A 31 -9.55 -24.34 -16.20
N ASP A 32 -8.61 -24.89 -16.97
CA ASP A 32 -7.63 -24.11 -17.76
C ASP A 32 -8.30 -23.28 -18.85
N ILE A 33 -9.29 -23.85 -19.57
CA ILE A 33 -10.04 -23.15 -20.61
C ILE A 33 -10.90 -22.04 -19.99
N LEU A 34 -11.58 -22.32 -18.87
CA LEU A 34 -12.36 -21.35 -18.11
C LEU A 34 -11.49 -20.20 -17.62
N ALA A 35 -10.34 -20.53 -17.02
CA ALA A 35 -9.34 -19.58 -16.56
C ALA A 35 -8.87 -18.66 -17.70
N ALA A 36 -8.54 -19.23 -18.86
CA ALA A 36 -8.15 -18.48 -20.04
C ALA A 36 -9.29 -17.60 -20.58
N HIS A 37 -10.52 -18.10 -20.61
CA HIS A 37 -11.69 -17.38 -21.13
C HIS A 37 -12.07 -16.17 -20.27
N PHE A 38 -12.08 -16.34 -18.94
CA PHE A 38 -12.43 -15.29 -18.00
C PHE A 38 -11.23 -14.44 -17.54
N GLY A 39 -10.02 -14.76 -18.01
CA GLY A 39 -8.80 -14.10 -17.56
C GLY A 39 -8.48 -14.31 -16.08
N THR A 40 -9.07 -15.32 -15.45
CA THR A 40 -8.82 -15.68 -14.05
C THR A 40 -7.67 -16.67 -13.98
N GLN A 41 -6.57 -16.31 -13.33
CA GLN A 41 -5.55 -17.29 -12.96
C GLN A 41 -5.98 -17.99 -11.67
N ALA A 42 -5.80 -19.31 -11.59
CA ALA A 42 -5.93 -20.00 -10.31
C ALA A 42 -4.91 -19.40 -9.35
N THR A 43 -5.38 -18.75 -8.28
CA THR A 43 -4.53 -18.37 -7.15
C THR A 43 -3.99 -19.67 -6.57
N PRO A 44 -2.70 -19.97 -6.69
CA PRO A 44 -2.16 -21.18 -6.08
C PRO A 44 -2.43 -21.06 -4.58
N GLU A 45 -3.06 -22.07 -3.98
CA GLU A 45 -3.37 -22.07 -2.55
C GLU A 45 -2.13 -21.65 -1.75
N GLY A 46 -2.30 -20.66 -0.87
CA GLY A 46 -1.24 -20.16 0.00
C GLY A 46 -0.24 -19.20 -0.62
N LYS A 47 -0.53 -18.54 -1.76
CA LYS A 47 0.29 -17.42 -2.27
C LYS A 47 -0.27 -16.05 -1.92
N THR A 48 0.63 -15.09 -1.78
CA THR A 48 0.31 -13.72 -1.37
C THR A 48 0.20 -12.81 -2.59
N GLU A 49 -0.99 -12.29 -2.88
CA GLU A 49 -1.22 -11.33 -3.97
C GLU A 49 -0.56 -9.98 -3.71
N ILE A 50 0.07 -9.41 -4.74
CA ILE A 50 0.61 -8.04 -4.70
C ILE A 50 -0.51 -7.02 -4.92
N MET A 51 -1.49 -7.33 -5.76
CA MET A 51 -2.62 -6.45 -6.12
C MET A 51 -3.79 -6.59 -5.13
N SER A 52 -3.54 -6.26 -3.86
CA SER A 52 -4.55 -6.34 -2.80
C SER A 52 -4.37 -5.21 -1.77
N ALA A 53 -5.28 -5.11 -0.80
CA ALA A 53 -5.17 -4.16 0.28
C ALA A 53 -4.03 -4.52 1.23
N ALA A 54 -3.30 -3.51 1.71
CA ALA A 54 -2.34 -3.69 2.79
C ALA A 54 -3.05 -4.15 4.07
N VAL A 55 -2.40 -5.01 4.84
CA VAL A 55 -2.91 -5.54 6.12
C VAL A 55 -2.14 -4.97 7.32
N ALA A 56 -0.91 -4.51 7.11
CA ALA A 56 -0.13 -3.83 8.14
C ALA A 56 -0.45 -2.33 8.21
N THR A 57 -0.36 -1.77 9.42
CA THR A 57 -0.47 -0.33 9.68
C THR A 57 0.90 0.37 9.59
N ALA A 58 0.89 1.69 9.35
CA ALA A 58 2.12 2.49 9.32
C ALA A 58 2.90 2.42 10.64
N ALA A 59 2.19 2.34 11.78
CA ALA A 59 2.80 2.19 13.09
C ALA A 59 3.55 0.86 13.24
N GLN A 60 2.95 -0.26 12.81
CA GLN A 60 3.61 -1.57 12.80
C GLN A 60 4.87 -1.55 11.93
N MET A 61 4.78 -0.96 10.73
CA MET A 61 5.90 -0.82 9.80
C MET A 61 7.06 -0.03 10.42
N ALA A 62 6.77 1.11 11.03
CA ALA A 62 7.77 1.95 11.68
C ALA A 62 8.39 1.29 12.91
N LEU A 63 7.58 0.67 13.78
CA LEU A 63 8.05 -0.04 14.97
C LEU A 63 9.01 -1.17 14.63
N TYR A 64 8.63 -2.03 13.67
CA TYR A 64 9.50 -3.14 13.28
C TYR A 64 10.83 -2.64 12.71
N CYS A 65 10.79 -1.62 11.85
CA CYS A 65 12.01 -1.04 11.30
C CYS A 65 12.91 -0.49 12.40
N ARG A 66 12.37 0.25 13.38
CA ARG A 66 13.14 0.78 14.52
C ARG A 66 13.73 -0.32 15.39
N SER A 67 13.05 -1.47 15.53
CA SER A 67 13.57 -2.62 16.29
C SER A 67 14.86 -3.21 15.70
N LYS A 68 15.12 -2.98 14.40
CA LYS A 68 16.30 -3.47 13.68
C LYS A 68 17.31 -2.37 13.37
N ASN A 69 16.84 -1.14 13.20
CA ASN A 69 17.68 0.03 12.99
C ASN A 69 17.11 1.23 13.76
N ALA A 70 17.75 1.62 14.85
CA ALA A 70 17.33 2.74 15.68
C ALA A 70 17.46 4.11 14.97
N ALA A 71 18.34 4.22 13.96
CA ALA A 71 18.59 5.44 13.19
C ALA A 71 18.56 5.19 11.66
N PRO A 72 17.37 4.97 11.07
CA PRO A 72 17.19 4.91 9.62
C PRO A 72 17.72 6.16 8.92
N LYS A 73 18.50 6.01 7.84
CA LYS A 73 19.04 7.14 7.07
C LYS A 73 18.00 7.65 6.08
N LEU A 74 17.01 8.40 6.57
CA LEU A 74 16.00 9.07 5.75
C LEU A 74 16.29 10.56 5.71
N THR A 75 16.35 11.14 4.51
CA THR A 75 16.84 12.52 4.31
C THR A 75 15.74 13.55 4.09
N GLY A 76 14.53 13.13 3.74
CA GLY A 76 13.42 14.02 3.38
C GLY A 76 12.09 13.75 4.10
N CYS A 77 12.05 12.80 5.03
CA CYS A 77 10.87 12.50 5.85
C CYS A 77 11.27 11.67 7.08
N THR A 78 10.36 11.60 8.05
CA THR A 78 10.40 10.61 9.13
C THR A 78 10.06 9.20 8.61
N LEU A 79 10.34 8.18 9.43
CA LEU A 79 10.02 6.80 9.11
C LEU A 79 8.51 6.56 9.08
N GLU A 80 7.79 7.19 9.99
CA GLU A 80 6.35 7.12 10.14
C GLU A 80 5.66 7.75 8.92
N GLU A 81 6.13 8.91 8.47
CA GLU A 81 5.67 9.52 7.21
C GLU A 81 5.97 8.62 6.00
N LEU A 82 7.17 8.03 5.93
CA LEU A 82 7.52 7.13 4.84
C LEU A 82 6.58 5.91 4.78
N ALA A 83 6.34 5.26 5.93
CA ALA A 83 5.43 4.12 6.02
C ALA A 83 4.01 4.50 5.58
N GLN A 84 3.53 5.68 6.00
CA GLN A 84 2.24 6.20 5.57
C GLN A 84 2.19 6.46 4.05
N MET A 85 3.26 7.02 3.45
CA MET A 85 3.34 7.20 2.00
C MET A 85 3.22 5.88 1.24
N PHE A 86 3.84 4.80 1.72
CA PHE A 86 3.71 3.47 1.12
C PHE A 86 2.27 2.97 1.10
N LEU A 87 1.55 3.13 2.21
CA LEU A 87 0.14 2.73 2.29
C LEU A 87 -0.74 3.55 1.34
N GLU A 88 -0.50 4.85 1.22
CA GLU A 88 -1.29 5.74 0.37
C GLU A 88 -1.02 5.55 -1.13
N GLU A 89 0.25 5.51 -1.54
CA GLU A 89 0.60 5.27 -2.95
C GLU A 89 0.21 3.84 -3.35
N GLY A 90 0.39 2.85 -2.45
CA GLY A 90 -0.08 1.49 -2.66
C GLY A 90 -1.60 1.42 -2.86
N LYS A 91 -2.38 2.01 -1.93
CA LYS A 91 -3.85 2.07 -2.04
C LYS A 91 -4.31 2.73 -3.34
N ALA A 92 -3.65 3.81 -3.77
CA ALA A 92 -4.00 4.51 -5.01
C ALA A 92 -3.81 3.63 -6.26
N GLU A 93 -2.83 2.73 -6.25
CA GLU A 93 -2.51 1.85 -7.39
C GLU A 93 -3.13 0.45 -7.27
N GLY A 94 -3.77 0.12 -6.14
CA GLY A 94 -4.28 -1.22 -5.81
C GLY A 94 -3.18 -2.21 -5.42
N VAL A 95 -2.03 -1.71 -4.97
CA VAL A 95 -0.84 -2.50 -4.59
C VAL A 95 -0.71 -2.54 -3.07
N ARG A 96 -0.29 -3.68 -2.54
CA ARG A 96 0.08 -3.87 -1.14
C ARG A 96 1.28 -2.98 -0.74
N GLY A 97 0.99 -1.80 -0.21
CA GLY A 97 2.00 -0.85 0.27
C GLY A 97 2.86 -1.40 1.42
N ASP A 98 2.30 -2.28 2.23
CA ASP A 98 3.01 -3.01 3.29
C ASP A 98 4.06 -3.99 2.75
N VAL A 99 3.73 -4.72 1.68
CA VAL A 99 4.69 -5.57 0.94
C VAL A 99 5.81 -4.72 0.37
N ALA A 100 5.47 -3.58 -0.26
CA ALA A 100 6.46 -2.68 -0.82
C ALA A 100 7.42 -2.14 0.25
N PHE A 101 6.92 -1.73 1.42
CA PHE A 101 7.77 -1.31 2.52
C PHE A 101 8.64 -2.46 3.06
N ALA A 102 8.08 -3.66 3.26
CA ALA A 102 8.85 -4.83 3.69
C ALA A 102 9.98 -5.16 2.70
N GLN A 103 9.69 -5.04 1.40
CA GLN A 103 10.70 -5.13 0.34
C GLN A 103 11.77 -4.04 0.50
N SER A 104 11.40 -2.79 0.78
CA SER A 104 12.37 -1.72 1.00
C SER A 104 13.31 -1.97 2.16
N LEU A 105 12.82 -2.57 3.25
CA LEU A 105 13.68 -2.98 4.37
C LEU A 105 14.74 -3.98 3.92
N LYS A 106 14.38 -4.93 3.05
CA LYS A 106 15.33 -5.89 2.47
C LYS A 106 16.35 -5.19 1.56
N GLU A 107 15.89 -4.36 0.64
CA GLU A 107 16.73 -3.72 -0.39
C GLU A 107 17.73 -2.73 0.22
N THR A 108 17.33 -2.03 1.27
CA THR A 108 18.13 -0.97 1.90
C THR A 108 18.87 -1.40 3.16
N GLY A 109 18.66 -2.65 3.62
CA GLY A 109 19.14 -3.10 4.92
C GLY A 109 18.55 -2.25 6.04
N PHE A 110 17.22 -2.12 6.11
CA PHE A 110 16.51 -1.26 7.08
C PHE A 110 16.94 0.21 7.00
N PHE A 111 17.09 0.73 5.79
CA PHE A 111 17.55 2.09 5.50
C PHE A 111 18.94 2.41 6.08
N GLN A 112 19.80 1.41 6.27
CA GLN A 112 21.22 1.61 6.59
C GLN A 112 22.03 1.94 5.33
N TYR A 113 21.58 1.43 4.19
CA TYR A 113 22.28 1.44 2.90
C TYR A 113 23.67 0.81 3.01
N GLY A 114 24.50 0.94 1.98
CA GLY A 114 25.85 0.36 1.94
C GLY A 114 26.22 -0.29 0.61
N GLY A 115 25.25 -0.41 -0.30
CA GLY A 115 25.46 -0.78 -1.70
C GLY A 115 25.56 0.43 -2.62
N ILE A 116 25.08 0.25 -3.86
CA ILE A 116 25.10 1.28 -4.91
C ILE A 116 24.22 2.48 -4.54
N VAL A 117 23.05 2.26 -3.94
CA VAL A 117 22.09 3.33 -3.65
C VAL A 117 22.48 4.11 -2.39
N LEU A 118 22.40 5.45 -2.48
CA LEU A 118 22.63 6.40 -1.40
C LEU A 118 21.31 6.85 -0.72
N PRO A 119 21.35 7.20 0.58
CA PRO A 119 20.19 7.72 1.31
C PRO A 119 19.49 8.94 0.69
N THR A 120 20.25 9.78 -0.02
CA THR A 120 19.75 11.01 -0.66
C THR A 120 18.97 10.74 -1.94
N GLN A 121 19.02 9.52 -2.48
CA GLN A 121 18.39 9.20 -3.76
C GLN A 121 16.89 8.92 -3.67
N ASN A 122 16.33 8.80 -2.45
CA ASN A 122 14.95 8.37 -2.21
C ASN A 122 14.58 7.08 -2.97
N ASN A 123 15.56 6.21 -3.25
CA ASN A 123 15.37 4.97 -3.99
C ASN A 123 15.33 3.81 -3.00
N TYR A 124 14.13 3.45 -2.57
CA TYR A 124 13.92 2.45 -1.53
C TYR A 124 13.92 1.00 -2.04
N ALA A 125 14.02 0.81 -3.37
CA ALA A 125 13.83 -0.48 -4.02
C ALA A 125 15.03 -0.92 -4.88
N GLY A 126 16.13 -0.17 -4.87
CA GLY A 126 17.30 -0.51 -5.70
C GLY A 126 17.07 -0.30 -7.20
N ILE A 127 16.11 0.54 -7.61
CA ILE A 127 15.76 0.74 -9.02
C ILE A 127 16.98 1.25 -9.78
N GLY A 128 17.43 0.48 -10.78
CA GLY A 128 18.59 0.83 -11.60
C GLY A 128 19.95 0.63 -10.93
N ALA A 129 20.02 -0.02 -9.75
CA ALA A 129 21.28 -0.46 -9.16
C ALA A 129 21.73 -1.78 -9.80
N LEU A 130 22.53 -1.71 -10.86
CA LEU A 130 22.98 -2.87 -11.63
C LEU A 130 24.41 -3.30 -11.22
N ASN A 131 24.74 -4.57 -11.44
CA ASN A 131 26.09 -5.08 -11.22
C ASN A 131 27.11 -4.27 -12.04
N GLY A 132 28.15 -3.78 -11.38
CA GLY A 132 29.19 -2.96 -11.99
C GLY A 132 28.94 -1.44 -11.90
N ASN A 133 27.77 -1.00 -11.44
CA ASN A 133 27.53 0.41 -11.17
C ASN A 133 28.42 0.90 -10.01
N ALA A 134 28.94 2.12 -10.13
CA ALA A 134 29.57 2.80 -9.00
C ALA A 134 28.51 3.29 -7.99
N THR A 135 28.91 3.54 -6.74
CA THR A 135 28.02 4.12 -5.74
C THR A 135 27.40 5.44 -6.24
N GLY A 136 26.08 5.59 -6.04
CA GLY A 136 25.27 6.69 -6.56
C GLY A 136 24.72 6.47 -7.97
N GLN A 137 25.24 5.50 -8.73
CA GLN A 137 24.74 5.22 -10.09
C GLN A 137 23.51 4.29 -10.04
N ALA A 138 22.39 4.87 -9.63
CA ALA A 138 21.06 4.26 -9.64
C ALA A 138 20.00 5.34 -9.87
N ALA A 139 18.73 4.96 -10.00
CA ALA A 139 17.65 5.93 -10.11
C ALA A 139 17.60 6.83 -8.86
N THR A 140 17.32 8.11 -9.07
CA THR A 140 17.21 9.14 -8.03
C THR A 140 15.87 9.83 -8.17
N PHE A 141 15.17 10.00 -7.05
CA PHE A 141 13.84 10.57 -7.01
C PHE A 141 13.83 11.89 -6.21
N PRO A 142 13.10 12.91 -6.68
CA PRO A 142 13.16 14.26 -6.12
C PRO A 142 12.53 14.38 -4.72
N SER A 143 11.71 13.40 -4.30
CA SER A 143 11.16 13.37 -2.94
C SER A 143 10.88 11.93 -2.50
N PRO A 144 10.74 11.68 -1.18
CA PRO A 144 10.35 10.38 -0.65
C PRO A 144 9.08 9.82 -1.31
N ARG A 145 8.04 10.65 -1.47
CA ARG A 145 6.79 10.21 -2.09
C ARG A 145 6.96 9.75 -3.54
N ILE A 146 7.82 10.41 -4.33
CA ILE A 146 8.09 9.99 -5.71
C ILE A 146 8.89 8.69 -5.73
N GLY A 147 9.83 8.52 -4.80
CA GLY A 147 10.56 7.26 -4.62
C GLY A 147 9.66 6.07 -4.28
N VAL A 148 8.75 6.27 -3.32
CA VAL A 148 7.70 5.30 -2.98
C VAL A 148 6.84 4.99 -4.20
N ARG A 149 6.36 6.01 -4.91
CA ARG A 149 5.53 5.82 -6.11
C ARG A 149 6.24 4.98 -7.17
N ALA A 150 7.52 5.26 -7.44
CA ALA A 150 8.28 4.49 -8.41
C ALA A 150 8.36 3.00 -8.04
N GLN A 151 8.57 2.68 -6.76
CA GLN A 151 8.57 1.30 -6.29
C GLN A 151 7.19 0.63 -6.43
N ILE A 152 6.12 1.33 -6.05
CA ILE A 152 4.75 0.83 -6.19
C ILE A 152 4.43 0.57 -7.67
N GLN A 153 4.82 1.46 -8.57
CA GLN A 153 4.67 1.27 -10.01
C GLN A 153 5.48 0.07 -10.51
N HIS A 154 6.72 -0.11 -10.05
CA HIS A 154 7.53 -1.26 -10.43
C HIS A 154 6.89 -2.59 -9.99
N LEU A 155 6.38 -2.66 -8.76
CA LEU A 155 5.61 -3.82 -8.28
C LEU A 155 4.33 -4.04 -9.08
N LYS A 156 3.58 -2.98 -9.40
CA LYS A 156 2.39 -3.07 -10.26
C LYS A 156 2.73 -3.57 -11.66
N ALA A 157 3.90 -3.19 -12.21
CA ALA A 157 4.36 -3.71 -13.49
C ALA A 157 4.49 -5.24 -13.43
N TYR A 158 5.14 -5.78 -12.40
CA TYR A 158 5.24 -7.22 -12.21
C TYR A 158 3.87 -7.87 -11.98
N ALA A 159 3.01 -7.26 -11.18
CA ALA A 159 1.80 -7.92 -10.71
C ALA A 159 0.57 -7.78 -11.62
N SER A 160 0.54 -6.79 -12.51
CA SER A 160 -0.68 -6.45 -13.27
C SER A 160 -0.41 -5.83 -14.64
N THR A 161 -1.37 -6.01 -15.54
CA THR A 161 -1.46 -5.31 -16.84
C THR A 161 -2.35 -4.06 -16.80
N ALA A 162 -3.06 -3.81 -15.69
CA ALA A 162 -3.92 -2.63 -15.51
C ALA A 162 -3.13 -1.32 -15.60
N ALA A 163 -3.73 -0.25 -16.15
CA ALA A 163 -3.07 1.05 -16.26
C ALA A 163 -2.65 1.62 -14.88
N LEU A 164 -1.62 2.45 -14.87
CA LEU A 164 -1.24 3.23 -13.69
C LEU A 164 -2.32 4.28 -13.39
N ALA A 165 -2.60 4.50 -12.11
CA ALA A 165 -3.55 5.52 -11.67
C ALA A 165 -2.91 6.92 -11.68
N LYS A 166 -1.58 6.99 -11.56
CA LYS A 166 -0.80 8.23 -11.60
C LYS A 166 0.23 8.22 -12.74
N GLU A 167 0.81 9.39 -13.00
CA GLU A 167 1.93 9.53 -13.94
C GLU A 167 3.07 8.55 -13.63
N CYS A 168 3.61 7.91 -14.67
CA CYS A 168 4.71 6.96 -14.55
C CYS A 168 6.02 7.69 -14.20
N VAL A 169 6.56 7.39 -13.02
CA VAL A 169 7.84 7.93 -12.52
C VAL A 169 8.92 6.86 -12.41
N ASP A 170 8.57 5.58 -12.52
CA ASP A 170 9.53 4.48 -12.60
C ASP A 170 10.23 4.46 -13.97
N PRO A 171 11.54 4.75 -14.05
CA PRO A 171 12.29 4.80 -15.31
C PRO A 171 12.47 3.42 -15.95
N ARG A 172 12.17 2.33 -15.24
CA ARG A 172 12.32 0.95 -15.71
C ARG A 172 10.97 0.24 -15.89
N PHE A 173 9.85 0.96 -15.76
CA PHE A 173 8.51 0.38 -15.85
C PHE A 173 8.30 -0.41 -17.16
N SER A 174 8.75 0.14 -18.28
CA SER A 174 8.64 -0.47 -19.62
C SER A 174 9.53 -1.70 -19.83
N LEU A 175 10.53 -1.93 -18.97
CA LEU A 175 11.44 -3.07 -19.07
C LEU A 175 10.85 -4.33 -18.43
N VAL A 176 9.83 -4.19 -17.59
CA VAL A 176 9.19 -5.32 -16.92
C VAL A 176 8.19 -5.98 -17.88
N THR A 177 8.26 -7.31 -18.02
CA THR A 177 7.14 -8.03 -18.64
C THR A 177 5.94 -7.94 -17.73
N ARG A 178 4.92 -7.19 -18.15
CA ARG A 178 3.80 -6.85 -17.30
C ARG A 178 2.97 -8.08 -16.90
N GLY A 179 2.56 -8.16 -15.63
CA GLY A 179 1.79 -9.29 -15.11
C GLY A 179 2.57 -10.61 -14.99
N SER A 180 3.90 -10.57 -15.03
CA SER A 180 4.74 -11.77 -14.96
C SER A 180 4.90 -12.35 -13.55
N ALA A 181 4.62 -11.60 -12.49
CA ALA A 181 4.72 -12.04 -11.10
C ALA A 181 3.58 -11.44 -10.24
N PRO A 182 2.34 -11.97 -10.33
CA PRO A 182 1.20 -11.52 -9.52
C PRO A 182 1.34 -11.78 -8.00
N PHE A 183 2.17 -12.74 -7.60
CA PHE A 183 2.37 -13.11 -6.20
C PHE A 183 3.74 -12.70 -5.67
N VAL A 184 3.83 -12.35 -4.38
CA VAL A 184 5.07 -11.91 -3.72
C VAL A 184 6.15 -12.99 -3.83
N GLU A 185 5.77 -14.26 -3.68
CA GLU A 185 6.65 -15.43 -3.81
C GLU A 185 7.34 -15.50 -5.17
N TRP A 186 6.68 -14.99 -6.22
CA TRP A 186 7.18 -14.98 -7.60
C TRP A 186 8.02 -13.75 -7.97
N LEU A 187 8.28 -12.85 -7.01
CA LEU A 187 9.28 -11.80 -7.20
C LEU A 187 10.71 -12.36 -7.31
N GLY A 188 10.94 -13.59 -6.83
CA GLY A 188 12.16 -14.33 -7.12
C GLY A 188 12.06 -15.08 -8.44
N ALA A 189 12.90 -14.77 -9.43
CA ALA A 189 12.79 -15.36 -10.76
C ALA A 189 12.90 -16.89 -10.79
N SER A 190 13.69 -17.47 -9.90
CA SER A 190 13.84 -18.93 -9.75
C SER A 190 12.64 -19.62 -9.12
N ASP A 191 11.81 -18.88 -8.38
CA ASP A 191 10.61 -19.39 -7.73
C ASP A 191 9.34 -19.10 -8.56
N ASN A 192 9.50 -18.32 -9.64
CA ASN A 192 8.44 -18.00 -10.58
C ASN A 192 8.42 -19.01 -11.73
N PRO A 193 7.27 -19.66 -12.03
CA PRO A 193 7.13 -20.55 -13.19
C PRO A 193 7.50 -19.92 -14.54
N GLN A 194 7.40 -18.60 -14.67
CA GLN A 194 7.78 -17.87 -15.88
C GLN A 194 9.27 -17.52 -15.97
N GLY A 195 10.07 -17.84 -14.93
CA GLY A 195 11.49 -17.50 -14.88
C GLY A 195 11.78 -15.99 -14.80
N LYS A 196 10.78 -15.19 -14.45
CA LYS A 196 10.85 -13.71 -14.36
C LYS A 196 10.62 -13.26 -12.94
N GLY A 197 11.22 -12.15 -12.53
CA GLY A 197 11.05 -11.63 -11.19
C GLY A 197 11.84 -10.36 -10.97
N TRP A 198 11.59 -9.72 -9.82
CA TRP A 198 12.34 -8.58 -9.33
C TRP A 198 13.81 -8.93 -9.12
N ALA A 199 14.07 -10.09 -8.51
CA ALA A 199 15.41 -10.59 -8.24
C ALA A 199 15.75 -11.76 -9.17
N VAL A 200 16.93 -11.70 -9.80
CA VAL A 200 17.44 -12.74 -10.70
C VAL A 200 18.83 -13.18 -10.21
N PRO A 201 19.10 -14.49 -9.97
CA PRO A 201 18.14 -15.60 -10.08
C PRO A 201 17.10 -15.61 -8.94
N GLY A 202 17.36 -14.97 -7.81
CA GLY A 202 16.33 -14.61 -6.82
C GLY A 202 15.66 -15.74 -6.03
N LYS A 203 16.25 -16.94 -5.96
CA LYS A 203 15.69 -18.04 -5.16
C LYS A 203 15.48 -17.65 -3.69
N GLY A 204 14.27 -17.85 -3.17
CA GLY A 204 13.84 -17.48 -1.83
C GLY A 204 13.58 -15.99 -1.61
N TYR A 205 13.67 -15.15 -2.65
CA TYR A 205 13.53 -13.70 -2.50
C TYR A 205 12.16 -13.30 -1.96
N GLY A 206 11.08 -13.75 -2.60
CA GLY A 206 9.71 -13.44 -2.19
C GLY A 206 9.42 -13.91 -0.77
N LYS A 207 9.85 -15.14 -0.43
CA LYS A 207 9.74 -15.68 0.94
C LYS A 207 10.41 -14.78 1.98
N SER A 208 11.58 -14.22 1.67
CA SER A 208 12.26 -13.31 2.61
C SER A 208 11.54 -11.97 2.80
N VAL A 209 10.85 -11.46 1.77
CA VAL A 209 9.98 -10.29 1.89
C VAL A 209 8.78 -10.60 2.78
N LEU A 210 8.16 -11.77 2.59
CA LEU A 210 7.04 -12.22 3.44
C LEU A 210 7.46 -12.40 4.90
N SER A 211 8.64 -12.96 5.17
CA SER A 211 9.14 -13.06 6.55
C SER A 211 9.32 -11.69 7.23
N LEU A 212 9.70 -10.65 6.48
CA LEU A 212 9.75 -9.29 7.00
C LEU A 212 8.35 -8.73 7.24
N LEU A 213 7.42 -8.98 6.33
CA LEU A 213 6.03 -8.58 6.48
C LEU A 213 5.35 -9.25 7.68
N ASP A 214 5.55 -10.55 7.89
CA ASP A 214 5.02 -11.27 9.06
C ASP A 214 5.54 -10.65 10.37
N ALA A 215 6.83 -10.29 10.41
CA ALA A 215 7.42 -9.63 11.57
C ALA A 215 6.90 -8.20 11.78
N ILE A 216 6.55 -7.49 10.71
CA ILE A 216 5.84 -6.21 10.78
C ILE A 216 4.45 -6.41 11.38
N ILE A 217 3.66 -7.36 10.85
CA ILE A 217 2.28 -7.61 11.31
C ILE A 217 2.26 -8.05 12.78
N ALA A 218 3.27 -8.80 13.21
CA ALA A 218 3.42 -9.25 14.60
C ALA A 218 3.76 -8.13 15.59
N GLN A 219 4.01 -6.89 15.15
CA GLN A 219 4.26 -5.79 16.08
C GLN A 219 2.98 -5.44 16.86
N GLU A 220 3.09 -5.50 18.18
CA GLU A 220 2.11 -4.90 19.08
C GLU A 220 2.34 -3.39 19.09
N VAL A 221 1.49 -2.66 18.37
CA VAL A 221 1.48 -1.20 18.49
C VAL A 221 0.93 -0.87 19.86
N PRO A 222 1.70 -0.21 20.75
CA PRO A 222 1.13 0.29 21.98
C PRO A 222 -0.06 1.14 21.60
N LYS A 223 -1.25 0.76 22.07
CA LYS A 223 -2.40 1.67 21.98
C LYS A 223 -1.92 2.95 22.63
N GLN A 224 -1.89 4.05 21.88
CA GLN A 224 -1.80 5.37 22.51
C GLN A 224 -2.81 5.33 23.67
N PRO A 225 -2.47 5.83 24.87
CA PRO A 225 -3.45 5.97 25.92
C PRO A 225 -4.67 6.59 25.26
N GLN A 226 -5.76 5.83 25.18
CA GLN A 226 -7.03 6.46 24.84
C GLN A 226 -7.12 7.52 25.91
N GLU A 227 -7.07 8.80 25.52
CA GLU A 227 -7.56 9.83 26.42
C GLU A 227 -8.89 9.28 26.91
N PRO A 228 -9.07 9.07 28.24
CA PRO A 228 -10.33 8.55 28.75
C PRO A 228 -11.42 9.36 28.05
N PRO A 229 -12.46 8.70 27.50
CA PRO A 229 -13.51 9.41 26.77
C PRO A 229 -13.85 10.63 27.61
N LYS A 230 -13.59 11.84 27.07
CA LYS A 230 -13.79 13.08 27.81
C LYS A 230 -15.16 12.93 28.45
N GLU A 231 -15.19 12.81 29.79
CA GLU A 231 -16.46 12.84 30.50
C GLU A 231 -17.17 14.07 29.95
N PRO A 232 -18.48 13.98 29.60
CA PRO A 232 -19.18 15.13 29.07
C PRO A 232 -18.89 16.29 30.02
N GLU A 233 -18.12 17.25 29.51
CA GLU A 233 -17.62 18.36 30.28
C GLU A 233 -18.87 19.01 30.85
N LYS A 234 -19.01 19.01 32.18
CA LYS A 234 -20.16 19.68 32.81
C LYS A 234 -20.24 21.06 32.18
N ASP A 235 -21.41 21.38 31.65
CA ASP A 235 -21.72 22.63 30.95
C ASP A 235 -21.39 23.83 31.86
N ASN A 236 -20.12 24.23 31.83
CA ASN A 236 -19.51 25.25 32.67
C ASN A 236 -19.46 26.59 31.94
N VAL A 237 -20.13 26.70 30.80
CA VAL A 237 -20.27 27.94 30.05
C VAL A 237 -21.22 28.85 30.82
N PRO A 238 -20.76 30.00 31.35
CA PRO A 238 -21.62 30.94 32.05
C PRO A 238 -22.75 31.46 31.13
N GLU A 239 -23.92 31.72 31.70
CA GLU A 239 -25.11 32.15 30.96
C GLU A 239 -24.85 33.38 30.08
N TRP A 240 -24.07 34.35 30.57
CA TRP A 240 -23.73 35.55 29.81
C TRP A 240 -22.96 35.26 28.52
N GLN A 241 -22.19 34.17 28.44
CA GLN A 241 -21.51 33.75 27.20
C GLN A 241 -22.52 33.18 26.20
N LYS A 242 -23.50 32.41 26.67
CA LYS A 242 -24.59 31.86 25.84
C LYS A 242 -25.48 32.97 25.31
N GLU A 243 -25.85 33.93 26.16
CA GLU A 243 -26.63 35.11 25.80
C GLU A 243 -25.90 36.00 24.78
N GLY A 244 -24.61 36.30 25.03
CA GLY A 244 -23.79 37.08 24.09
C GLY A 244 -23.62 36.39 22.74
N PHE A 245 -23.48 35.06 22.74
CA PHE A 245 -23.45 34.27 21.51
C PHE A 245 -24.77 34.32 20.75
N GLN A 246 -25.90 34.12 21.44
CA GLN A 246 -27.22 34.17 20.81
C GLN A 246 -27.48 35.55 20.21
N ALA A 247 -27.07 36.63 20.87
CA ALA A 247 -27.18 37.98 20.33
C ALA A 247 -26.38 38.18 19.02
N LEU A 248 -25.22 37.52 18.89
CA LEU A 248 -24.42 37.55 17.64
C LEU A 248 -25.04 36.69 16.52
N VAL A 249 -25.69 35.59 16.87
CA VAL A 249 -26.48 34.77 15.92
C VAL A 249 -27.67 35.56 15.41
N ASP A 250 -28.46 36.16 16.32
CA ASP A 250 -29.64 36.96 15.99
C ASP A 250 -29.27 38.21 15.18
N ALA A 251 -28.10 38.80 15.43
CA ALA A 251 -27.55 39.91 14.65
C ALA A 251 -27.01 39.49 13.27
N GLY A 252 -27.00 38.20 12.94
CA GLY A 252 -26.50 37.66 11.67
C GLY A 252 -24.98 37.65 11.53
N VAL A 253 -24.24 37.92 12.62
CA VAL A 253 -22.77 37.92 12.65
C VAL A 253 -22.25 36.48 12.62
N ILE A 254 -22.92 35.57 13.34
CA ILE A 254 -22.63 34.13 13.35
C ILE A 254 -23.66 33.40 12.49
N GLN A 255 -23.21 32.71 11.44
CA GLN A 255 -24.06 31.99 10.48
C GLN A 255 -23.95 30.46 10.59
N SER A 256 -23.09 29.98 11.47
CA SER A 256 -22.81 28.55 11.69
C SER A 256 -22.84 28.23 13.18
N PRO A 257 -23.96 28.47 13.88
CA PRO A 257 -24.01 28.40 15.34
C PRO A 257 -23.57 27.03 15.88
N GLU A 258 -23.86 25.95 15.16
CA GLU A 258 -23.50 24.59 15.54
C GLU A 258 -21.98 24.38 15.62
N PHE A 259 -21.22 25.05 14.74
CA PHE A 259 -19.76 25.02 14.73
C PHE A 259 -19.15 25.79 15.91
N TRP A 260 -19.78 26.88 16.32
CA TRP A 260 -19.25 27.74 17.39
C TRP A 260 -19.62 27.24 18.78
N VAL A 261 -20.80 26.63 18.94
CA VAL A 261 -21.22 26.00 20.20
C VAL A 261 -20.24 24.90 20.64
N THR A 262 -19.65 24.15 19.69
CA THR A 262 -18.65 23.12 20.02
C THR A 262 -17.30 23.70 20.48
N LYS A 263 -17.11 25.02 20.42
CA LYS A 263 -15.84 25.70 20.68
C LYS A 263 -15.88 26.66 21.86
N PHE A 264 -16.96 26.72 22.62
CA PHE A 264 -17.12 27.70 23.72
C PHE A 264 -16.04 27.61 24.79
N THR A 265 -15.46 26.43 25.00
CA THR A 265 -14.40 26.19 25.98
C THR A 265 -13.00 26.14 25.35
N GLU A 266 -12.89 26.40 24.04
CA GLU A 266 -11.63 26.35 23.30
C GLU A 266 -11.00 27.75 23.14
N PRO A 267 -9.66 27.86 23.06
CA PRO A 267 -9.00 29.12 22.70
C PRO A 267 -9.38 29.57 21.28
N ILE A 268 -9.79 30.82 21.14
CA ILE A 268 -10.08 31.41 19.82
C ILE A 268 -8.79 31.78 19.08
N THR A 269 -8.75 31.55 17.77
CA THR A 269 -7.62 31.94 16.91
C THR A 269 -7.77 33.37 16.37
N VAL A 270 -6.64 33.98 15.99
CA VAL A 270 -6.64 35.32 15.35
C VAL A 270 -7.45 35.33 14.05
N GLY A 271 -7.38 34.24 13.26
CA GLY A 271 -8.14 34.12 12.01
C GLY A 271 -9.66 34.06 12.24
N GLU A 272 -10.10 33.37 13.30
CA GLU A 272 -11.50 33.32 13.72
C GLU A 272 -12.02 34.69 14.17
N ILE A 273 -11.22 35.44 14.95
CA ILE A 273 -11.54 36.82 15.34
C ILE A 273 -11.67 37.71 14.09
N MET A 274 -10.71 37.64 13.15
CA MET A 274 -10.76 38.43 11.92
C MET A 274 -12.01 38.09 11.08
N GLY A 275 -12.40 36.82 11.01
CA GLY A 275 -13.61 36.38 10.32
C GLY A 275 -14.90 36.95 10.94
N ILE A 276 -15.02 36.92 12.27
CA ILE A 276 -16.16 37.48 13.00
C ILE A 276 -16.21 39.01 12.83
N LEU A 277 -15.07 39.70 13.03
CA LEU A 277 -15.00 41.16 12.91
C LEU A 277 -15.28 41.66 11.49
N GLY A 278 -14.83 40.93 10.45
CA GLY A 278 -15.13 41.26 9.06
C GLY A 278 -16.62 41.26 8.75
N LYS A 279 -17.41 40.43 9.45
CA LYS A 279 -18.87 40.38 9.33
C LYS A 279 -19.56 41.52 10.08
N MET A 280 -18.97 42.01 11.18
CA MET A 280 -19.51 43.15 11.93
C MET A 280 -19.35 44.49 11.20
N GLY A 281 -18.31 44.64 10.36
CA GLY A 281 -18.04 45.84 9.58
C GLY A 281 -18.76 45.95 8.22
N SER A 282 -19.60 44.98 7.87
CA SER A 282 -20.32 44.93 6.58
C SER A 282 -21.78 45.42 6.65
N LYS A 283 -22.12 46.32 7.59
CA LYS A 283 -23.42 47.01 7.65
C LYS A 283 -23.34 48.41 7.09
#